data_AF-A0A816FQR0-F1
#
_entry.id   AF-A0A816FQR0-F1
#
_cell.length_a   1.000
_cell.length_b   1.000
_cell.length_c   1.000
_cell.angle_alpha   90.00
_cell.angle_beta   90.00
_cell.angle_gamma   90.00
#
_symmetry.space_group_name_H-M   'P 1'
#
loop_
_entity.id
_entity.type
_entity.pdbx_description
1 polymer ?
#
loop_
_entity_poly.entity_id
_entity_poly.type
_entity_poly.pdbx_seq_one_letter_code
_entity_poly.pdbx_strand_id
1 'polypeptide(L)'
;MKCCRQDGLILKPDRPLTMINTLVSEWAYYNGVSQGELYSTRTTISNQTFHTIFASAMQLDYMISPSMIGAEAGVIWSYDDPDAVDTFSDVNTLDVSASDCGDLSICLWYVSPLMQLSDPDQTYYAVLGEWNKWTAISRQRITEIKPVNSTVIVSLQGVPNEIVQMHVFHGDLLSVIVNCQMSADVGTGRLTITASNVTCT
;
A
#
# COMPACT_ATOMS: atom_id res chain seq x y z
N MET A 1 17.89 -2.30 6.06
CA MET A 1 17.01 -3.46 5.82
C MET A 1 15.63 -2.96 5.40
N LYS A 2 15.00 -3.56 4.38
CA LYS A 2 13.71 -3.10 3.81
C LYS A 2 12.47 -3.53 4.61
N CYS A 3 12.62 -4.51 5.49
CA CYS A 3 11.54 -5.03 6.35
C CYS A 3 11.46 -4.37 7.74
N CYS A 4 12.48 -3.58 8.13
CA CYS A 4 12.58 -3.04 9.48
C CYS A 4 12.74 -1.52 9.48
N ARG A 5 12.37 -0.92 10.61
CA ARG A 5 12.84 0.39 11.06
C ARG A 5 14.34 0.40 11.35
N GLN A 6 14.89 1.58 11.59
CA GLN A 6 16.31 1.74 11.93
C GLN A 6 16.73 1.04 13.24
N ASP A 7 15.81 0.88 14.19
CA ASP A 7 16.02 0.16 15.47
C ASP A 7 15.88 -1.36 15.35
N GLY A 8 15.62 -1.89 14.16
CA GLY A 8 15.42 -3.32 13.92
C GLY A 8 14.00 -3.83 14.17
N LEU A 9 13.06 -2.97 14.58
CA LEU A 9 11.65 -3.34 14.69
C LEU A 9 11.10 -3.70 13.31
N ILE A 10 10.57 -4.91 13.18
CA ILE A 10 9.95 -5.41 11.94
C ILE A 10 8.63 -4.67 11.68
N LEU A 11 8.52 -4.07 10.50
CA LEU A 11 7.27 -3.56 9.97
C LEU A 11 6.48 -4.74 9.41
N LYS A 12 5.24 -4.90 9.86
CA LYS A 12 4.40 -6.03 9.44
C LYS A 12 2.96 -5.59 9.17
N PRO A 13 2.26 -6.29 8.27
CA PRO A 13 0.82 -6.16 8.15
C PRO A 13 0.10 -6.70 9.39
N ASP A 14 -1.22 -6.43 9.48
CA ASP A 14 -2.06 -6.94 10.57
C ASP A 14 -2.38 -8.43 10.41
N ARG A 15 -2.33 -8.94 9.19
CA ARG A 15 -2.58 -10.35 8.86
C ARG A 15 -1.36 -10.98 8.18
N PRO A 16 -1.14 -12.29 8.31
CA PRO A 16 -0.12 -12.97 7.52
C PRO A 16 -0.46 -12.86 6.02
N LEU A 17 0.57 -12.96 5.19
CA LEU A 17 0.42 -13.13 3.76
C LEU A 17 -0.20 -14.50 3.48
N THR A 18 -1.36 -14.52 2.82
CA THR A 18 -2.13 -15.75 2.52
C THR A 18 -2.51 -15.80 1.06
N MET A 19 -2.60 -17.01 0.51
CA MET A 19 -3.02 -17.20 -0.88
C MET A 19 -4.42 -16.64 -1.11
N ILE A 20 -4.65 -16.06 -2.28
CA ILE A 20 -5.98 -15.54 -2.65
C ILE A 20 -6.95 -16.72 -2.84
N ASN A 21 -8.10 -16.66 -2.16
CA ASN A 21 -9.07 -17.76 -2.16
C ASN A 21 -9.55 -18.16 -3.56
N THR A 22 -9.71 -17.19 -4.47
CA THR A 22 -10.10 -17.46 -5.87
C THR A 22 -9.07 -18.36 -6.55
N LEU A 23 -7.78 -18.06 -6.40
CA LEU A 23 -6.70 -18.88 -6.95
C LEU A 23 -6.72 -20.31 -6.38
N VAL A 24 -6.89 -20.45 -5.05
CA VAL A 24 -7.01 -21.77 -4.40
C VAL A 24 -8.21 -22.55 -4.94
N SER A 25 -9.34 -21.87 -5.16
CA SER A 25 -10.55 -22.50 -5.69
C SER A 25 -10.38 -22.97 -7.14
N GLU A 26 -9.64 -22.21 -7.95
CA GLU A 26 -9.31 -22.59 -9.31
C GLU A 26 -8.36 -23.78 -9.35
N TRP A 27 -7.36 -23.85 -8.45
CA TRP A 27 -6.52 -25.04 -8.34
C TRP A 27 -7.33 -26.29 -8.08
N ALA A 28 -8.29 -26.21 -7.15
CA ALA A 28 -9.20 -27.32 -6.87
C ALA A 28 -10.04 -27.70 -8.09
N TYR A 29 -10.51 -26.70 -8.87
CA TYR A 29 -11.26 -26.92 -10.10
C TYR A 29 -10.43 -27.58 -11.21
N TYR A 30 -9.15 -27.21 -11.35
CA TYR A 30 -8.23 -27.75 -12.36
C TYR A 30 -7.42 -28.95 -11.86
N ASN A 31 -8.03 -29.86 -11.10
CA ASN A 31 -7.43 -31.11 -10.62
C ASN A 31 -6.11 -30.92 -9.83
N GLY A 32 -5.96 -29.80 -9.14
CA GLY A 32 -4.78 -29.50 -8.31
C GLY A 32 -3.57 -28.96 -9.07
N VAL A 33 -3.72 -28.58 -10.35
CA VAL A 33 -2.63 -27.94 -11.10
C VAL A 33 -2.47 -26.49 -10.63
N SER A 34 -1.32 -26.17 -10.02
CA SER A 34 -0.99 -24.80 -9.61
C SER A 34 -0.91 -23.88 -10.82
N GLN A 35 -1.47 -22.68 -10.66
CA GLN A 35 -1.43 -21.61 -11.65
C GLN A 35 -0.37 -20.54 -11.32
N GLY A 36 0.35 -20.68 -10.20
CA GLY A 36 1.31 -19.70 -9.73
C GLY A 36 1.33 -19.58 -8.23
N GLU A 37 1.99 -18.54 -7.70
CA GLU A 37 2.06 -18.27 -6.27
C GLU A 37 1.57 -16.84 -6.03
N LEU A 38 0.26 -16.67 -5.77
CA LEU A 38 -0.37 -15.36 -5.62
C LEU A 38 -1.02 -15.19 -4.25
N TYR A 39 -0.59 -14.14 -3.55
CA TYR A 39 -0.92 -13.92 -2.16
C TYR A 39 -1.40 -12.49 -1.93
N SER A 40 -2.20 -12.32 -0.89
CA SER A 40 -2.53 -11.00 -0.36
C SER A 40 -2.48 -10.96 1.16
N THR A 41 -2.25 -9.76 1.68
CA THR A 41 -2.39 -9.42 3.09
C THR A 41 -2.99 -8.02 3.22
N ARG A 42 -3.31 -7.62 4.45
CA ARG A 42 -3.87 -6.31 4.74
C ARG A 42 -3.38 -5.71 6.05
N THR A 43 -3.43 -4.38 6.10
CA THR A 43 -3.26 -3.56 7.30
C THR A 43 -4.46 -2.62 7.40
N THR A 44 -5.06 -2.51 8.57
CA THR A 44 -6.18 -1.61 8.82
C THR A 44 -5.77 -0.49 9.77
N ILE A 45 -5.94 0.76 9.34
CA ILE A 45 -5.61 1.97 10.09
C ILE A 45 -6.78 2.93 10.03
N SER A 46 -7.35 3.30 11.17
CA SER A 46 -8.47 4.26 11.25
C SER A 46 -9.65 3.88 10.33
N ASN A 47 -10.03 2.59 10.33
CA ASN A 47 -11.04 1.97 9.47
C ASN A 47 -10.73 1.95 7.96
N GLN A 48 -9.55 2.39 7.54
CA GLN A 48 -9.07 2.25 6.17
C GLN A 48 -8.26 0.97 6.04
N THR A 49 -8.54 0.16 5.00
CA THR A 49 -7.84 -1.11 4.78
C THR A 49 -6.94 -1.00 3.56
N PHE A 50 -5.65 -1.25 3.78
CA PHE A 50 -4.60 -1.26 2.78
C PHE A 50 -4.22 -2.71 2.50
N HIS A 51 -3.93 -3.03 1.24
CA HIS A 51 -3.55 -4.39 0.87
C HIS A 51 -2.14 -4.42 0.27
N THR A 52 -1.52 -5.58 0.39
CA THR A 52 -0.28 -5.91 -0.31
C THR A 52 -0.53 -7.18 -1.09
N ILE A 53 -0.21 -7.16 -2.39
CA ILE A 53 -0.34 -8.29 -3.31
C ILE A 53 1.06 -8.73 -3.68
N PHE A 54 1.32 -10.03 -3.56
CA PHE A 54 2.59 -10.65 -3.89
C PHE A 54 2.35 -11.76 -4.90
N ALA A 55 3.11 -11.76 -6.00
CA ALA A 55 3.10 -12.82 -7.00
C ALA A 55 4.52 -13.34 -7.26
N SER A 56 4.63 -14.65 -7.50
CA SER A 56 5.84 -15.31 -7.96
C SER A 56 5.47 -16.62 -8.66
N ALA A 57 6.43 -17.26 -9.34
CA ALA A 57 6.27 -18.58 -9.96
C ALA A 57 4.97 -18.74 -10.80
N MET A 58 4.46 -17.63 -11.35
CA MET A 58 3.20 -17.60 -12.10
C MET A 58 3.33 -18.45 -13.35
N GLN A 59 2.34 -19.32 -13.59
CA GLN A 59 2.33 -20.24 -14.74
C GLN A 59 1.46 -19.72 -15.88
N LEU A 60 0.46 -18.89 -15.55
CA LEU A 60 -0.43 -18.21 -16.49
C LEU A 60 -0.66 -16.78 -16.01
N ASP A 61 -1.00 -15.91 -16.96
CA ASP A 61 -1.41 -14.54 -16.66
C ASP A 61 -2.70 -14.56 -15.82
N TYR A 62 -2.80 -13.64 -14.87
CA TYR A 62 -3.92 -13.60 -13.92
C TYR A 62 -4.40 -12.18 -13.67
N MET A 63 -5.71 -11.96 -13.78
CA MET A 63 -6.31 -10.66 -13.48
C MET A 63 -6.87 -10.64 -12.06
N ILE A 64 -6.45 -9.67 -11.26
CA ILE A 64 -6.90 -9.49 -9.88
C ILE A 64 -7.80 -8.26 -9.81
N SER A 65 -9.01 -8.45 -9.29
CA SER A 65 -9.89 -7.35 -8.93
C SER A 65 -9.88 -7.09 -7.41
N PRO A 66 -10.30 -5.90 -6.94
CA PRO A 66 -10.39 -5.62 -5.50
C PRO A 66 -11.24 -6.64 -4.74
N SER A 67 -12.37 -7.05 -5.32
CA SER A 67 -13.30 -8.00 -4.71
C SER A 67 -12.66 -9.36 -4.41
N MET A 68 -11.69 -9.82 -5.20
CA MET A 68 -10.97 -11.08 -4.98
C MET A 68 -10.12 -11.09 -3.71
N ILE A 69 -9.60 -9.92 -3.32
CA ILE A 69 -8.76 -9.75 -2.11
C ILE A 69 -9.53 -9.12 -0.95
N GLY A 70 -10.84 -8.90 -1.11
CA GLY A 70 -11.68 -8.21 -0.14
C GLY A 70 -11.26 -6.75 0.09
N ALA A 71 -10.71 -6.10 -0.94
CA ALA A 71 -10.39 -4.68 -0.96
C ALA A 71 -11.57 -3.88 -1.53
N GLU A 72 -11.63 -2.59 -1.18
CA GLU A 72 -12.46 -1.61 -1.87
C GLU A 72 -11.73 -1.07 -3.11
N ALA A 73 -12.46 -0.41 -4.01
CA ALA A 73 -11.84 0.30 -5.12
C ALA A 73 -10.93 1.43 -4.59
N GLY A 74 -9.84 1.68 -5.29
CA GLY A 74 -8.84 2.64 -4.85
C GLY A 74 -7.75 2.85 -5.89
N VAL A 75 -6.52 2.88 -5.42
CA VAL A 75 -5.32 2.97 -6.27
C VAL A 75 -4.38 1.81 -6.00
N ILE A 76 -3.63 1.43 -7.03
CA ILE A 76 -2.59 0.42 -6.97
C ILE A 76 -1.28 0.98 -7.52
N TRP A 77 -0.16 0.53 -6.96
CA TRP A 77 1.17 0.88 -7.44
C TRP A 77 2.15 -0.28 -7.20
N SER A 78 3.18 -0.35 -8.03
CA SER A 78 4.20 -1.40 -7.97
C SER A 78 5.39 -0.97 -7.12
N TYR A 79 5.97 -1.93 -6.39
CA TYR A 79 7.20 -1.69 -5.65
C TYR A 79 8.36 -1.18 -6.53
N ASP A 80 8.44 -1.63 -7.78
CA ASP A 80 9.52 -1.28 -8.70
C ASP A 80 9.28 0.03 -9.44
N ASP A 81 8.03 0.50 -9.50
CA ASP A 81 7.64 1.78 -10.09
C ASP A 81 6.59 2.46 -9.20
N PRO A 82 7.02 3.09 -8.09
CA PRO A 82 6.09 3.67 -7.13
C PRO A 82 5.37 4.91 -7.68
N ASP A 83 5.97 5.60 -8.65
CA ASP A 83 5.38 6.81 -9.24
C ASP A 83 4.23 6.51 -10.21
N ALA A 84 4.19 5.30 -10.78
CA ALA A 84 3.08 4.78 -11.56
C ALA A 84 1.94 4.31 -10.65
N VAL A 85 1.02 5.24 -10.34
CA VAL A 85 -0.18 4.98 -9.55
C VAL A 85 -1.38 4.86 -10.48
N ASP A 86 -1.96 3.67 -10.53
CA ASP A 86 -3.12 3.35 -11.36
C ASP A 86 -4.39 3.23 -10.53
N THR A 87 -5.54 3.47 -11.17
CA THR A 87 -6.84 3.18 -10.55
C THR A 87 -7.04 1.67 -10.43
N PHE A 88 -7.53 1.20 -9.28
CA PHE A 88 -7.81 -0.21 -9.03
C PHE A 88 -9.29 -0.42 -8.70
N SER A 89 -10.02 -1.10 -9.59
CA SER A 89 -11.45 -1.35 -9.46
C SER A 89 -11.81 -2.70 -10.10
N ASP A 90 -13.07 -3.15 -9.99
CA ASP A 90 -13.49 -4.37 -10.69
C ASP A 90 -13.52 -4.22 -12.22
N VAL A 91 -13.38 -2.99 -12.75
CA VAL A 91 -13.22 -2.72 -14.20
C VAL A 91 -11.75 -2.53 -14.57
N ASN A 92 -10.98 -1.87 -13.70
CA ASN A 92 -9.54 -1.65 -13.87
C ASN A 92 -8.78 -2.59 -12.92
N THR A 93 -8.61 -3.83 -13.38
CA THR A 93 -7.94 -4.89 -12.63
C THR A 93 -6.42 -4.80 -12.74
N LEU A 94 -5.72 -5.43 -11.80
CA LEU A 94 -4.29 -5.67 -11.92
C LEU A 94 -4.07 -6.87 -12.85
N ASP A 95 -3.25 -6.70 -13.88
CA ASP A 95 -2.76 -7.80 -14.70
C ASP A 95 -1.44 -8.33 -14.12
N VAL A 96 -1.41 -9.60 -13.76
CA VAL A 96 -0.23 -10.31 -13.26
C VAL A 96 0.29 -11.20 -14.37
N SER A 97 1.35 -10.75 -15.02
CA SER A 97 2.02 -11.47 -16.11
C SER A 97 2.84 -12.65 -15.59
N ALA A 98 2.68 -13.82 -16.21
CA ALA A 98 3.50 -14.99 -15.92
C ALA A 98 4.96 -14.82 -16.36
N SER A 99 5.21 -14.04 -17.41
CA SER A 99 6.59 -13.76 -17.85
C SER A 99 7.33 -12.85 -16.86
N ASP A 100 6.59 -11.95 -16.21
CA ASP A 100 7.18 -10.93 -15.35
C ASP A 100 7.30 -11.42 -13.91
N CYS A 101 6.41 -12.31 -13.47
CA CYS A 101 6.32 -12.84 -12.10
C CYS A 101 6.58 -14.35 -12.03
N GLY A 102 7.61 -14.83 -12.73
CA GLY A 102 8.00 -16.25 -12.83
C GLY A 102 8.85 -16.76 -11.65
N ASP A 103 9.56 -17.89 -11.84
CA ASP A 103 10.28 -18.60 -10.76
C ASP A 103 11.44 -17.82 -10.12
N LEU A 104 12.00 -16.85 -10.86
CA LEU A 104 13.16 -16.06 -10.44
C LEU A 104 12.83 -14.59 -10.20
N SER A 105 11.57 -14.20 -10.34
CA SER A 105 11.10 -12.84 -10.13
C SER A 105 9.97 -12.80 -9.11
N ILE A 106 9.98 -11.76 -8.31
CA ILE A 106 8.90 -11.45 -7.39
C ILE A 106 8.25 -10.17 -7.88
N CYS A 107 6.92 -10.14 -7.83
CA CYS A 107 6.18 -8.93 -8.09
C CYS A 107 5.41 -8.55 -6.84
N LEU A 108 5.46 -7.26 -6.50
CA LEU A 108 4.91 -6.73 -5.28
C LEU A 108 4.15 -5.45 -5.58
N TRP A 109 2.87 -5.45 -5.26
CA TRP A 109 1.99 -4.29 -5.42
C TRP A 109 1.33 -3.94 -4.11
N TYR A 110 0.93 -2.67 -4.00
CA TYR A 110 0.24 -2.15 -2.84
C TYR A 110 -1.05 -1.48 -3.30
N VAL A 111 -2.11 -1.73 -2.54
CA VAL A 111 -3.43 -1.15 -2.79
C VAL A 111 -3.77 -0.24 -1.62
N SER A 112 -4.11 1.00 -1.95
CA SER A 112 -4.57 2.00 -0.99
C SER A 112 -5.99 2.44 -1.33
N PRO A 113 -6.87 2.61 -0.32
CA PRO A 113 -8.19 3.15 -0.56
C PRO A 113 -8.06 4.60 -1.05
N LEU A 114 -8.87 4.95 -2.05
CA LEU A 114 -8.96 6.32 -2.54
C LEU A 114 -9.94 7.08 -1.65
N MET A 115 -9.43 8.07 -0.94
CA MET A 115 -10.20 8.90 -0.01
C MET A 115 -10.39 10.29 -0.59
N GLN A 116 -11.32 11.04 -0.01
CA GLN A 116 -11.65 12.39 -0.45
C GLN A 116 -11.46 13.38 0.70
N LEU A 117 -10.86 14.54 0.39
CA LEU A 117 -10.79 15.67 1.31
C LEU A 117 -12.15 16.37 1.40
N SER A 118 -12.44 16.98 2.54
CA SER A 118 -13.64 17.81 2.74
C SER A 118 -13.38 19.27 2.33
N ASP A 119 -12.81 19.46 1.15
CA ASP A 119 -12.57 20.76 0.52
C ASP A 119 -13.58 21.02 -0.61
N PRO A 120 -13.72 22.26 -1.12
CA PRO A 120 -14.69 22.59 -2.17
C PRO A 120 -14.49 21.84 -3.49
N ASP A 121 -13.24 21.54 -3.85
CA ASP A 121 -12.87 20.89 -5.10
C ASP A 121 -12.89 19.37 -4.97
N GLN A 122 -13.16 18.86 -3.76
CA GLN A 122 -13.39 17.46 -3.50
C GLN A 122 -12.17 16.59 -3.87
N THR A 123 -10.98 17.12 -3.56
CA THR A 123 -9.68 16.54 -3.94
C THR A 123 -9.52 15.14 -3.38
N TYR A 124 -9.14 14.19 -4.25
CA TYR A 124 -8.86 12.81 -3.86
C TYR A 124 -7.42 12.64 -3.39
N TYR A 125 -7.21 11.72 -2.45
CA TYR A 125 -5.88 11.33 -1.99
C TYR A 125 -5.84 9.85 -1.58
N ALA A 126 -4.65 9.27 -1.59
CA ALA A 126 -4.41 7.96 -1.00
C ALA A 126 -3.04 7.95 -0.30
N VAL A 127 -2.98 7.40 0.91
CA VAL A 127 -1.72 7.19 1.61
C VAL A 127 -1.09 5.93 1.05
N LEU A 128 0.07 6.04 0.40
CA LEU A 128 0.75 4.90 -0.22
C LEU A 128 1.72 4.22 0.76
N GLY A 129 2.28 4.99 1.69
CA GLY A 129 3.08 4.48 2.80
C GLY A 129 4.57 4.79 2.68
N GLU A 130 5.40 3.98 3.31
CA GLU A 130 6.86 4.12 3.23
C GLU A 130 7.38 3.39 1.97
N TRP A 131 7.60 4.12 0.87
CA TRP A 131 7.84 3.53 -0.46
C TRP A 131 9.06 2.60 -0.51
N ASN A 132 10.08 2.86 0.31
CA ASN A 132 11.33 2.12 0.32
C ASN A 132 11.28 0.84 1.20
N LYS A 133 10.11 0.47 1.71
CA LYS A 133 9.88 -0.73 2.54
C LYS A 133 9.05 -1.77 1.79
N TRP A 134 9.26 -3.04 2.12
CA TRP A 134 8.42 -4.15 1.61
C TRP A 134 7.01 -4.16 2.22
N THR A 135 6.83 -3.49 3.35
CA THR A 135 5.52 -3.28 3.96
C THR A 135 5.31 -1.78 4.03
N ALA A 136 4.80 -1.20 2.94
CA ALA A 136 4.61 0.23 2.82
C ALA A 136 3.67 0.79 3.91
N ILE A 137 2.62 0.05 4.26
CA ILE A 137 1.65 0.41 5.30
C ILE A 137 1.70 -0.56 6.49
N SER A 138 2.02 -0.04 7.67
CA SER A 138 2.22 -0.81 8.90
C SER A 138 1.78 0.00 10.12
N ARG A 139 1.10 -0.65 11.09
CA ARG A 139 0.66 0.01 12.34
C ARG A 139 1.81 0.41 13.27
N GLN A 140 2.99 -0.18 13.06
CA GLN A 140 4.23 0.19 13.75
C GLN A 140 4.82 1.50 13.21
N ARG A 141 4.36 1.96 12.03
CA ARG A 141 4.79 3.20 11.39
C ARG A 141 3.69 4.25 11.38
N ILE A 142 2.49 3.90 10.94
CA ILE A 142 1.35 4.80 10.84
C ILE A 142 0.37 4.42 11.94
N THR A 143 0.16 5.32 12.89
CA THR A 143 -0.66 5.06 14.08
C THR A 143 -2.10 5.52 13.91
N GLU A 144 -2.32 6.59 13.13
CA GLU A 144 -3.62 7.20 12.91
C GLU A 144 -3.67 7.88 11.52
N ILE A 145 -4.84 7.87 10.89
CA ILE A 145 -5.18 8.68 9.71
C ILE A 145 -6.47 9.41 10.06
N LYS A 146 -6.38 10.73 10.23
CA LYS A 146 -7.44 11.53 10.81
C LYS A 146 -7.80 12.71 9.90
N PRO A 147 -8.97 12.70 9.26
CA PRO A 147 -9.54 13.88 8.63
C PRO A 147 -9.88 14.94 9.69
N VAL A 148 -9.45 16.17 9.45
CA VAL A 148 -9.75 17.36 10.26
C VAL A 148 -10.07 18.52 9.31
N ASN A 149 -11.36 18.83 9.17
CA ASN A 149 -11.85 19.79 8.17
C ASN A 149 -11.39 19.39 6.75
N SER A 150 -10.83 20.32 5.99
CA SER A 150 -10.25 20.12 4.65
C SER A 150 -8.80 19.60 4.66
N THR A 151 -8.36 19.00 5.77
CA THR A 151 -7.00 18.49 5.93
C THR A 151 -7.02 17.07 6.47
N VAL A 152 -6.03 16.28 6.12
CA VAL A 152 -5.84 14.94 6.68
C VAL A 152 -4.49 14.88 7.36
N ILE A 153 -4.52 14.35 8.58
CA ILE A 153 -3.35 14.20 9.43
C ILE A 153 -3.05 12.71 9.54
N VAL A 154 -1.85 12.33 9.14
CA VAL A 154 -1.33 10.97 9.28
C VAL A 154 -0.25 11.01 10.36
N SER A 155 -0.52 10.33 11.48
CA SER A 155 0.41 10.25 12.61
C SER A 155 1.40 9.12 12.39
N LEU A 156 2.68 9.44 12.57
CA LEU A 156 3.80 8.54 12.31
C LEU A 156 4.58 8.26 13.59
N GLN A 157 5.09 7.04 13.70
CA GLN A 157 5.99 6.59 14.75
C GLN A 157 7.26 6.03 14.13
N GLY A 158 8.40 6.42 14.69
CA GLY A 158 9.72 6.01 14.26
C GLY A 158 10.72 6.01 15.40
N VAL A 159 11.99 6.07 15.02
CA VAL A 159 13.13 6.24 15.91
C VAL A 159 13.44 7.73 16.00
N PRO A 160 13.87 8.27 17.15
CA PRO A 160 14.36 9.63 17.25
C PRO A 160 15.33 10.02 16.14
N ASN A 161 15.08 11.16 15.50
CA ASN A 161 15.86 11.70 14.37
C ASN A 161 15.88 10.85 13.08
N GLU A 162 15.07 9.79 13.00
CA GLU A 162 14.88 9.03 11.76
C GLU A 162 14.21 9.90 10.69
N ILE A 163 14.63 9.76 9.43
CA ILE A 163 13.91 10.31 8.28
C ILE A 163 13.11 9.18 7.64
N VAL A 164 11.78 9.34 7.63
CA VAL A 164 10.85 8.40 6.99
C VAL A 164 10.38 9.00 5.68
N GLN A 165 10.50 8.28 4.58
CA GLN A 165 10.03 8.76 3.27
C GLN A 165 8.61 8.27 3.03
N MET A 166 7.64 9.17 3.22
CA MET A 166 6.23 8.87 3.04
C MET A 166 5.78 9.23 1.64
N HIS A 167 4.95 8.38 1.07
CA HIS A 167 4.44 8.50 -0.28
C HIS A 167 2.92 8.64 -0.26
N VAL A 168 2.42 9.59 -1.04
CA VAL A 168 1.01 9.95 -1.14
C VAL A 168 0.65 10.13 -2.61
N PHE A 169 -0.50 9.59 -3.00
CA PHE A 169 -1.19 9.99 -4.22
C PHE A 169 -2.12 11.16 -3.90
N HIS A 170 -2.10 12.22 -4.71
CA HIS A 170 -2.92 13.40 -4.58
C HIS A 170 -3.52 13.76 -5.94
N GLY A 171 -4.81 14.10 -6.00
CA GLY A 171 -5.51 14.35 -7.27
C GLY A 171 -4.82 15.37 -8.19
N ASP A 172 -4.35 16.49 -7.64
CA ASP A 172 -3.68 17.55 -8.42
C ASP A 172 -2.15 17.42 -8.49
N LEU A 173 -1.50 16.89 -7.44
CA LEU A 173 -0.04 16.79 -7.36
C LEU A 173 0.50 15.44 -7.86
N LEU A 174 -0.39 14.50 -8.18
CA LEU A 174 -0.11 13.12 -8.56
C LEU A 174 0.67 12.38 -7.46
N SER A 175 1.78 11.74 -7.83
CA SER A 175 2.69 11.03 -6.93
C SER A 175 3.58 12.02 -6.16
N VAL A 176 3.50 12.04 -4.83
CA VAL A 176 4.30 12.93 -3.98
C VAL A 176 5.02 12.15 -2.88
N ILE A 177 6.36 12.21 -2.88
CA ILE A 177 7.21 11.67 -1.81
C ILE A 177 7.67 12.82 -0.91
N VAL A 178 7.43 12.68 0.39
CA VAL A 178 7.85 13.65 1.42
C VAL A 178 8.73 13.01 2.49
N ASN A 179 9.75 13.74 2.92
CA ASN A 179 10.62 13.32 4.00
C ASN A 179 10.04 13.79 5.34
N CYS A 180 9.69 12.83 6.19
CA CYS A 180 9.20 13.03 7.55
C CYS A 180 10.35 12.90 8.55
N GLN A 181 10.79 14.02 9.11
CA GLN A 181 11.77 14.00 10.19
C GLN A 181 11.07 13.62 11.50
N MET A 182 11.46 12.49 12.09
CA MET A 182 10.94 12.09 13.40
C MET A 182 11.53 12.96 14.51
N SER A 183 10.69 13.40 15.46
CA SER A 183 11.09 14.22 16.61
C SER A 183 12.25 13.60 17.39
N ALA A 184 13.18 14.43 17.88
CA ALA A 184 14.38 13.99 18.59
C ALA A 184 14.10 13.31 19.95
N ASP A 185 12.95 13.55 20.57
CA ASP A 185 12.68 13.05 21.92
C ASP A 185 11.93 11.72 21.90
N VAL A 186 10.83 11.65 21.13
CA VAL A 186 9.87 10.52 21.17
C VAL A 186 9.77 9.76 19.84
N GLY A 187 10.47 10.21 18.80
CA GLY A 187 10.44 9.59 17.48
C GLY A 187 9.07 9.65 16.80
N THR A 188 8.28 10.69 17.00
CA THR A 188 6.98 10.88 16.32
C THR A 188 7.12 11.85 15.15
N GLY A 189 6.25 11.71 14.14
CA GLY A 189 6.11 12.68 13.05
C GLY A 189 4.66 12.79 12.59
N ARG A 190 4.39 13.78 11.76
CA ARG A 190 3.06 14.11 11.29
C ARG A 190 3.10 14.51 9.82
N LEU A 191 2.52 13.67 8.98
CA LEU A 191 2.23 13.96 7.59
C LEU A 191 0.88 14.69 7.50
N THR A 192 0.84 15.79 6.77
CA THR A 192 -0.36 16.62 6.57
C THR A 192 -0.64 16.72 5.08
N ILE A 193 -1.86 16.35 4.69
CA ILE A 193 -2.36 16.41 3.32
C ILE A 193 -3.46 17.47 3.29
N THR A 194 -3.37 18.41 2.36
CA THR A 194 -4.37 19.45 2.08
C THR A 194 -4.69 19.45 0.59
N ALA A 195 -5.70 20.21 0.16
CA ALA A 195 -6.09 20.28 -1.25
C ALA A 195 -4.98 20.78 -2.21
N SER A 196 -3.91 21.39 -1.69
CA SER A 196 -2.85 21.99 -2.51
C SER A 196 -1.44 21.60 -2.08
N ASN A 197 -1.28 20.77 -1.04
CA ASN A 197 0.03 20.45 -0.51
C ASN A 197 0.07 19.14 0.29
N VAL A 198 1.24 18.52 0.29
CA VAL A 198 1.59 17.39 1.15
C VAL A 198 2.88 17.75 1.88
N THR A 199 2.83 17.84 3.20
CA THR A 199 3.99 18.24 4.02
C THR A 199 4.16 17.32 5.22
N CYS A 200 5.36 17.26 5.79
CA CYS A 200 5.61 16.43 6.97
C CYS A 200 6.49 17.15 7.99
N THR A 201 6.12 17.03 9.27
CA THR A 201 6.77 17.70 10.41
C THR A 201 6.90 16.80 11.62
#